data_AF-A0A5C5YD94-F1
#
_entry.id   AF-A0A5C5YD94-F1
#
_cell.length_a   1.000
_cell.length_b   1.000
_cell.length_c   1.000
_cell.angle_alpha   90.00
_cell.angle_beta   90.00
_cell.angle_gamma   90.00
#
_symmetry.space_group_name_H-M   'P 1'
#
loop_
_entity.id
_entity.type
_entity.pdbx_description
1 polymer ?
#
loop_
_entity_poly.entity_id
_entity_poly.type
_entity_poly.pdbx_seq_one_letter_code
_entity_poly.pdbx_strand_id
1 'polypeptide(L)'
;MPAIPSLRPPTPPPNPMGAAPARPTESMGSFAELLGEKVSEVNQMQLTADDNVHQLLTGGDVNEAEVLTSVQKADLAFRMLLQVRNKLMEAYREVQQIQI
;
A
#
# COMPACT_ATOMS: atom_id res chain seq x y z
N MET A 1 16.73 35.37 -65.00
CA MET A 1 17.25 35.10 -63.63
C MET A 1 16.09 34.54 -62.79
N PRO A 2 16.06 33.23 -62.49
CA PRO A 2 15.04 32.65 -61.61
C PRO A 2 15.45 32.79 -60.13
N ALA A 3 14.49 33.20 -59.29
CA ALA A 3 14.67 33.39 -57.85
C ALA A 3 14.81 32.05 -57.12
N ILE A 4 15.76 31.95 -56.20
CA ILE A 4 16.03 30.76 -55.39
C ILE A 4 15.04 30.72 -54.20
N PRO A 5 14.30 29.63 -53.97
CA PRO A 5 13.37 29.53 -52.83
C PRO A 5 14.12 29.42 -51.49
N SER A 6 13.74 30.24 -50.51
CA SER A 6 14.32 30.26 -49.16
C SER A 6 13.90 29.03 -48.34
N LEU A 7 14.87 28.30 -47.78
CA LEU A 7 14.67 27.18 -46.86
C LEU A 7 14.07 27.69 -45.53
N ARG A 8 12.91 27.16 -45.13
CA ARG A 8 12.33 27.39 -43.80
C ARG A 8 13.01 26.52 -42.74
N PRO A 9 13.22 27.01 -41.51
CA PRO A 9 13.75 26.20 -40.41
C PRO A 9 12.71 25.17 -39.91
N PRO A 10 13.15 24.03 -39.34
CA PRO A 10 12.25 23.00 -38.82
C PRO A 10 11.55 23.46 -37.53
N THR A 11 10.24 23.21 -37.43
CA THR A 11 9.46 23.46 -36.21
C THR A 11 9.70 22.36 -35.17
N PRO A 12 9.81 22.69 -33.87
CA PRO A 12 9.91 21.70 -32.79
C PRO A 12 8.60 20.90 -32.64
N PRO A 13 8.67 19.64 -32.15
CA PRO A 13 7.50 18.78 -31.98
C PRO A 13 6.56 19.31 -30.88
N PRO A 14 5.24 19.06 -30.99
CA PRO A 14 4.26 19.48 -29.99
C PRO A 14 4.45 18.67 -28.70
N ASN A 15 4.67 19.39 -27.59
CA ASN A 15 4.75 18.82 -26.25
C ASN A 15 3.33 18.40 -25.80
N PRO A 16 3.05 17.12 -25.49
CA PRO A 16 1.74 16.68 -25.04
C PRO A 16 1.61 16.92 -23.53
N MET A 17 1.72 18.18 -23.10
CA MET A 17 1.40 18.57 -21.73
C MET A 17 0.58 19.86 -21.77
N GLY A 18 -0.63 19.73 -22.30
CA GLY A 18 -1.70 20.70 -22.07
C GLY A 18 -2.11 20.59 -20.60
N ALA A 19 -1.92 21.68 -19.86
CA ALA A 19 -2.37 21.83 -18.49
C ALA A 19 -3.88 21.58 -18.40
N ALA A 20 -4.26 20.42 -17.87
CA ALA A 20 -5.60 20.18 -17.38
C ALA A 20 -5.78 20.92 -16.03
N PRO A 21 -6.91 21.59 -15.79
CA PRO A 21 -7.13 22.30 -14.53
C PRO A 21 -7.17 21.29 -13.38
N ALA A 22 -6.33 21.52 -12.38
CA ALA A 22 -6.35 20.77 -11.13
C ALA A 22 -7.76 20.85 -10.53
N ARG A 23 -8.44 19.71 -10.49
CA ARG A 23 -9.71 19.57 -9.76
C ARG A 23 -9.42 19.75 -8.26
N PRO A 24 -10.28 20.44 -7.50
CA PRO A 24 -10.12 20.57 -6.06
C PRO A 24 -10.13 19.19 -5.42
N THR A 25 -9.20 19.00 -4.50
CA THR A 25 -8.91 17.77 -3.78
C THR A 25 -10.08 17.37 -2.88
N GLU A 26 -11.04 16.58 -3.38
CA GLU A 26 -12.05 15.85 -2.57
C GLU A 26 -11.43 14.67 -1.78
N SER A 27 -10.15 14.74 -1.40
CA SER A 27 -9.44 13.62 -0.76
C SER A 27 -9.60 13.58 0.76
N MET A 28 -10.15 14.64 1.37
CA MET A 28 -10.20 14.75 2.84
C MET A 28 -11.40 14.05 3.48
N GLY A 29 -12.46 13.73 2.71
CA GLY A 29 -13.56 12.85 3.15
C GLY A 29 -13.25 11.36 2.92
N SER A 30 -12.64 11.04 1.78
CA SER A 30 -12.43 9.65 1.34
C SER A 30 -11.56 8.82 2.29
N PHE A 31 -10.51 9.40 2.89
CA PHE A 31 -9.64 8.64 3.79
C PHE A 31 -10.30 8.35 5.14
N ALA A 32 -11.03 9.31 5.71
CA ALA A 32 -11.70 9.13 7.00
C ALA A 32 -12.87 8.12 6.87
N GLU A 33 -13.61 8.17 5.76
CA GLU A 33 -14.64 7.18 5.43
C GLU A 33 -14.03 5.80 5.19
N LEU A 34 -12.94 5.70 4.43
CA LEU A 34 -12.22 4.44 4.22
C LEU A 34 -11.71 3.88 5.55
N LEU A 35 -11.16 4.72 6.43
CA LEU A 35 -10.69 4.29 7.75
C LEU A 35 -11.85 3.79 8.62
N GLY A 36 -12.99 4.49 8.62
CA GLY A 36 -14.19 4.05 9.32
C GLY A 36 -14.71 2.70 8.79
N GLU A 37 -14.71 2.51 7.47
CA GLU A 37 -15.09 1.25 6.83
C GLU A 37 -14.14 0.11 7.25
N LYS A 38 -12.83 0.33 7.21
CA LYS A 38 -11.84 -0.68 7.59
C LYS A 38 -11.91 -1.03 9.07
N VAL A 39 -12.19 -0.06 9.95
CA VAL A 39 -12.41 -0.34 11.38
C VAL A 39 -13.66 -1.21 11.58
N SER A 40 -14.74 -0.93 10.85
CA SER A 40 -15.96 -1.75 10.91
C SER A 40 -15.74 -3.17 10.35
N GLU A 41 -14.94 -3.30 9.29
CA GLU A 41 -14.56 -4.58 8.70
C GLU A 41 -13.74 -5.45 9.66
N VAL A 42 -12.78 -4.85 10.38
CA VAL A 42 -11.99 -5.54 11.42
C VAL A 42 -12.88 -6.03 12.57
N ASN A 43 -13.84 -5.21 13.02
CA ASN A 43 -14.79 -5.61 14.06
C ASN A 43 -15.64 -6.82 13.62
N GLN A 44 -16.07 -6.84 12.36
CA GLN A 44 -16.87 -7.95 11.82
C GLN A 44 -16.03 -9.23 11.66
N MET A 45 -14.76 -9.07 11.27
CA MET A 45 -13.80 -10.17 11.21
C MET A 45 -13.52 -10.77 12.60
N GLN A 46 -13.45 -9.93 13.64
CA GLN A 46 -13.25 -10.37 15.02
C GLN A 46 -14.45 -11.19 15.54
N LEU A 47 -15.68 -10.71 15.33
CA LEU A 47 -16.89 -11.48 15.67
C LEU A 47 -16.98 -12.82 14.95
N THR A 48 -16.58 -12.84 13.67
CA THR A 48 -16.55 -14.07 12.87
C THR A 48 -15.46 -15.03 13.37
N ALA A 49 -14.32 -14.50 13.80
CA ALA A 49 -13.25 -15.30 14.39
C ALA A 49 -13.66 -15.90 15.73
N ASP A 50 -14.34 -15.14 16.60
CA ASP A 50 -14.91 -15.66 17.86
C ASP A 50 -15.90 -16.81 17.61
N ASP A 51 -16.79 -16.67 16.62
CA ASP A 51 -17.72 -17.75 16.24
C ASP A 51 -16.98 -19.00 15.72
N ASN A 52 -15.99 -18.81 14.86
CA ASN A 52 -15.19 -19.91 14.32
C ASN A 52 -14.36 -20.60 15.41
N VAL A 53 -13.79 -19.85 16.37
CA VAL A 53 -13.08 -20.42 17.52
C VAL A 53 -14.05 -21.24 18.38
N HIS A 54 -15.26 -20.74 18.58
CA HIS A 54 -16.30 -21.47 19.29
C HIS A 54 -16.65 -22.79 18.58
N GLN A 55 -16.79 -22.78 17.25
CA GLN A 55 -16.99 -23.99 16.45
C GLN A 55 -15.80 -24.95 16.53
N LEU A 56 -14.56 -24.45 16.48
CA LEU A 56 -13.32 -25.26 16.47
C LEU A 56 -13.08 -25.96 17.82
N LEU A 57 -13.39 -25.29 18.94
CA LEU A 57 -13.37 -25.86 20.29
C LEU A 57 -14.39 -27.00 20.48
N THR A 58 -15.38 -27.10 19.60
CA THR A 58 -16.34 -28.22 19.54
C THR A 58 -15.75 -29.50 18.89
N GLY A 59 -14.47 -29.50 18.51
CA GLY A 59 -13.71 -30.71 18.15
C GLY A 59 -13.37 -30.87 16.67
N GLY A 60 -12.81 -29.83 16.05
CA GLY A 60 -12.30 -29.90 14.67
C GLY A 60 -11.02 -30.75 14.53
N ASP A 61 -10.96 -31.53 13.45
CA ASP A 61 -9.86 -32.43 13.06
C ASP A 61 -8.60 -31.61 12.70
N VAL A 62 -7.61 -31.52 13.60
CA VAL A 62 -6.36 -30.78 13.31
C VAL A 62 -5.17 -31.74 13.32
N ASN A 63 -4.48 -31.79 12.19
CA ASN A 63 -3.34 -32.65 11.94
C ASN A 63 -2.06 -32.03 12.54
N GLU A 64 -1.37 -32.73 13.45
CA GLU A 64 -0.16 -32.23 14.16
C GLU A 64 0.93 -31.67 13.22
N ALA A 65 1.06 -32.21 12.01
CA ALA A 65 2.00 -31.71 11.00
C ALA A 65 1.69 -30.27 10.55
N GLU A 66 0.41 -29.90 10.53
CA GLU A 66 -0.07 -28.58 10.13
C GLU A 66 0.18 -27.53 11.22
N VAL A 67 0.06 -27.94 12.50
CA VAL A 67 0.41 -27.12 13.66
C VAL A 67 1.91 -26.80 13.66
N LEU A 68 2.77 -27.81 13.49
CA LEU A 68 4.23 -27.60 13.43
C LEU A 68 4.65 -26.70 12.26
N THR A 69 4.00 -26.85 11.11
CA THR A 69 4.22 -25.99 9.94
C THR A 69 3.81 -24.54 10.23
N SER A 70 2.67 -24.36 10.90
CA SER A 70 2.17 -23.04 11.29
C SER A 70 3.11 -22.34 12.28
N VAL A 71 3.66 -23.07 13.25
CA VAL A 71 4.66 -22.55 14.20
C VAL A 71 5.94 -22.10 13.47
N GLN A 72 6.44 -22.88 12.53
CA GLN A 72 7.64 -22.50 11.75
C GLN A 72 7.40 -21.26 10.87
N LYS A 73 6.22 -21.17 10.23
CA LYS A 73 5.83 -19.99 9.45
C LYS A 73 5.73 -18.74 10.34
N ALA A 74 5.17 -18.88 11.54
CA ALA A 74 5.06 -17.78 12.49
C ALA A 74 6.44 -17.28 12.95
N ASP A 75 7.37 -18.18 13.25
CA ASP A 75 8.75 -17.81 13.63
C ASP A 75 9.47 -17.06 12.49
N LEU A 76 9.34 -17.53 11.25
CA LEU A 76 9.91 -16.84 10.08
C LEU A 76 9.29 -15.45 9.87
N ALA A 77 7.97 -15.35 9.95
CA ALA A 77 7.26 -14.08 9.81
C ALA A 77 7.66 -13.08 10.90
N PHE A 78 7.86 -13.55 12.13
CA PHE A 78 8.32 -12.72 13.24
C PHE A 78 9.73 -12.16 13.00
N ARG A 79 10.66 -12.99 12.52
CA ARG A 79 12.02 -12.54 12.15
C ARG A 79 11.98 -11.47 11.06
N MET A 80 11.12 -11.64 10.05
CA MET A 80 10.95 -10.63 9.00
C MET A 80 10.37 -9.33 9.55
N LEU A 81 9.38 -9.40 10.44
CA LEU A 81 8.79 -8.22 11.05
C LEU A 81 9.81 -7.39 11.84
N LEU A 82 10.72 -8.05 12.56
CA LEU A 82 11.81 -7.36 13.27
C LEU A 82 12.74 -6.61 12.30
N GLN A 83 13.04 -7.20 11.15
CA GLN A 83 13.84 -6.53 10.11
C GLN A 83 13.10 -5.31 9.54
N VAL A 84 11.79 -5.43 9.29
CA VAL A 84 10.96 -4.31 8.83
C VAL A 84 10.91 -3.20 9.88
N ARG A 85 10.70 -3.54 11.17
CA ARG A 85 10.70 -2.59 12.28
C ARG A 85 12.01 -1.79 12.31
N ASN A 86 13.14 -2.47 12.17
CA ASN A 86 14.46 -1.81 12.19
C ASN A 86 14.61 -0.85 11.01
N LYS A 87 14.18 -1.26 9.81
CA LYS A 87 14.23 -0.44 8.59
C LYS A 87 13.31 0.79 8.66
N LEU A 88 12.15 0.65 9.28
CA LEU A 88 11.23 1.77 9.53
C LEU A 88 11.82 2.78 10.52
N MET A 89 12.50 2.31 11.57
CA MET A 89 13.21 3.18 12.52
C MET A 89 14.41 3.91 11.88
N GLU A 90 15.08 3.29 10.90
CA GLU A 90 16.09 3.94 10.08
C GLU A 90 15.48 5.01 9.16
N ALA A 91 14.43 4.66 8.41
CA ALA A 91 13.72 5.59 7.53
C ALA A 91 13.16 6.81 8.29
N TYR A 92 12.64 6.60 9.51
CA TYR A 92 12.18 7.70 10.36
C TYR A 92 13.33 8.65 10.73
N ARG A 93 14.49 8.10 11.14
CA ARG A 93 15.69 8.89 11.45
C ARG A 93 16.18 9.67 10.24
N GLU A 94 16.16 9.06 9.06
CA GLU A 94 16.57 9.69 7.80
C GLU A 94 15.64 10.85 7.41
N VAL A 95 14.32 10.68 7.55
CA VAL A 95 13.34 11.76 7.31
C VAL A 95 13.49 12.93 8.31
N GLN A 96 13.88 12.66 9.56
CA GLN A 96 14.20 13.71 10.52
C GLN A 96 15.49 14.46 10.16
N GLN A 97 16.49 13.74 9.62
CA GLN A 97 17.77 14.34 9.22
C GLN A 97 17.67 15.23 7.97
N ILE A 98 16.67 15.00 7.12
CA ILE A 98 16.39 15.85 5.93
C ILE A 98 15.72 17.19 6.31
N GLN A 99 15.10 17.30 7.48
CA GLN A 99 14.33 18.48 7.90
C GLN A 99 15.13 19.53 8.69
N ILE A 100 16.47 19.51 8.63
CA ILE A 100 17.34 20.57 9.16
C ILE A 100 18.07 21.31 8.04
#